data_AF-A0A5C8TBX5-F1
#
_entry.id   AF-A0A5C8TBX5-F1
#
_cell.length_a   1.000
_cell.length_b   1.000
_cell.length_c   1.000
_cell.angle_alpha   90.00
_cell.angle_beta   90.00
_cell.angle_gamma   90.00
#
_symmetry.space_group_name_H-M   'P 1'
#
loop_
_entity.id
_entity.type
_entity.pdbx_description
1 polymer ?
#
loop_
_entity_poly.entity_id
_entity_poly.type
_entity_poly.pdbx_seq_one_letter_code
_entity_poly.pdbx_strand_id
1 'polypeptide(L)' 'MHAVSFLAPPACGSVADRRAIALANAQWFRAMAWRALRDGSPRGDIRAANARAAARIVIRQAKRDALVNRLVTDALAMSD' A
#
# COMPACT_ATOMS: atom_id res chain seq x y z
N MET A 1 -5.31 5.04 -36.51
CA MET A 1 -4.79 5.81 -35.36
C MET A 1 -5.75 5.60 -34.19
N HIS A 2 -5.43 4.69 -33.26
CA HIS A 2 -6.22 4.52 -32.04
C HIS A 2 -5.75 5.54 -31.01
N ALA A 3 -6.63 6.47 -30.66
CA ALA A 3 -6.41 7.40 -29.56
C ALA A 3 -6.33 6.59 -28.26
N VAL A 4 -5.13 6.48 -27.71
CA VAL A 4 -4.93 5.95 -26.36
C VAL A 4 -5.45 7.03 -25.42
N SER A 5 -6.68 6.88 -24.95
CA SER A 5 -7.20 7.69 -23.86
C SER A 5 -6.27 7.50 -22.66
N PHE A 6 -5.46 8.51 -22.36
CA PHE A 6 -4.78 8.64 -21.08
C PHE A 6 -5.89 8.75 -20.03
N LEU A 7 -6.30 7.61 -19.47
CA LEU A 7 -7.00 7.58 -18.19
C LEU A 7 -6.04 8.25 -17.21
N ALA A 8 -6.31 9.52 -16.91
CA ALA A 8 -5.62 10.22 -15.85
C ALA A 8 -5.67 9.29 -14.62
N PRO A 9 -4.52 8.93 -14.02
CA PRO A 9 -4.53 8.06 -12.87
C PRO A 9 -5.50 8.66 -11.85
N PRO A 10 -6.36 7.85 -11.21
CA PRO A 10 -7.34 8.36 -10.26
C PRO A 10 -6.62 9.28 -9.30
N ALA A 11 -7.19 10.47 -9.05
CA ALA A 11 -6.58 11.53 -8.25
C ALA A 11 -6.03 10.91 -6.96
N CYS A 12 -4.73 10.63 -6.97
CA CYS A 12 -4.10 9.96 -5.86
C CYS A 12 -4.12 10.99 -4.74
N GLY A 13 -4.82 10.68 -3.64
CA GLY A 13 -4.83 11.53 -2.45
C GLY A 13 -3.41 11.96 -2.06
N SER A 14 -3.31 12.97 -1.21
CA SER A 14 -2.03 13.54 -0.79
C SER A 14 -1.06 12.44 -0.30
N VAL A 15 0.24 12.72 -0.29
CA VAL A 15 1.22 11.76 0.25
C VAL A 15 0.86 11.34 1.68
N ALA A 16 0.26 12.26 2.46
CA ALA A 16 -0.27 11.96 3.79
C ALA A 16 -1.44 10.96 3.75
N ASP A 17 -2.38 11.13 2.82
CA ASP A 17 -3.53 10.21 2.67
C ASP A 17 -3.06 8.80 2.29
N ARG A 18 -2.12 8.69 1.35
CA ARG A 18 -1.54 7.40 0.94
C ARG A 18 -0.84 6.71 2.10
N ARG A 19 -0.11 7.46 2.92
CA ARG A 19 0.51 6.93 4.14
C ARG A 19 -0.53 6.46 5.15
N ALA A 20 -1.58 7.24 5.39
CA ALA A 20 -2.66 6.88 6.32
C ALA A 20 -3.36 5.58 5.89
N ILE A 21 -3.72 5.47 4.61
CA ILE A 21 -4.32 4.26 4.02
C ILE A 21 -3.40 3.05 4.19
N ALA A 22 -2.10 3.19 3.90
CA ALA A 22 -1.14 2.10 4.05
C ALA A 22 -1.03 1.61 5.51
N LEU A 23 -1.07 2.53 6.48
CA LEU A 23 -1.05 2.20 7.90
C LEU A 23 -2.35 1.50 8.32
N ALA A 24 -3.51 2.00 7.89
CA ALA A 24 -4.80 1.40 8.16
C ALA A 24 -4.88 -0.04 7.61
N ASN A 25 -4.48 -0.23 6.35
CA ASN A 25 -4.40 -1.55 5.72
C ASN A 25 -3.48 -2.49 6.49
N ALA A 26 -2.29 -2.04 6.88
CA ALA A 26 -1.36 -2.86 7.65
C ALA A 26 -1.91 -3.25 9.03
N GLN A 27 -2.65 -2.35 9.70
CA GLN A 27 -3.32 -2.66 10.97
C GLN A 27 -4.43 -3.68 10.77
N TRP A 28 -5.25 -3.51 9.72
CA TRP A 28 -6.31 -4.46 9.37
C TRP A 28 -5.76 -5.86 9.08
N PHE A 29 -4.69 -5.96 8.28
CA PHE A 29 -4.00 -7.23 8.03
C PHE A 29 -3.45 -7.87 9.30
N ARG A 30 -2.89 -7.09 10.24
CA ARG A 30 -2.45 -7.61 11.53
C ARG A 30 -3.62 -8.15 12.36
N ALA A 31 -4.74 -7.42 12.42
CA ALA A 31 -5.94 -7.88 13.11
C ALA A 31 -6.48 -9.19 12.52
N MET A 32 -6.49 -9.32 11.19
CA MET A 32 -6.84 -10.58 10.52
C MET A 32 -5.88 -11.72 10.89
N ALA A 33 -4.58 -11.45 10.99
CA ALA A 33 -3.62 -12.47 11.42
C ALA A 33 -3.90 -12.97 12.83
N TRP A 34 -4.26 -12.08 13.76
CA TRP A 34 -4.67 -12.45 15.12
C TRP A 34 -5.96 -13.27 15.12
N ARG A 35 -6.94 -12.85 14.32
CA ARG A 35 -8.23 -13.56 14.19
C ARG A 35 -8.04 -14.96 13.60
N ALA A 36 -7.20 -15.10 12.57
CA ALA A 36 -6.93 -16.37 11.91
C ALA A 36 -6.36 -17.45 12.84
N LEU A 37 -5.64 -17.04 13.90
CA LEU A 37 -5.10 -17.94 14.91
C LEU A 37 -6.12 -18.37 15.97
N ARG A 38 -7.32 -17.75 16.00
CA ARG A 38 -8.31 -17.91 17.08
C ARG A 38 -9.69 -18.34 16.58
N ASP A 39 -9.97 -18.20 15.30
CA ASP A 39 -11.30 -18.46 14.72
C ASP A 39 -11.60 -19.95 14.48
N GLY A 40 -10.67 -20.86 14.78
CA GLY A 40 -10.84 -22.30 14.59
C GLY A 40 -10.93 -22.75 13.14
N SER A 41 -10.80 -21.83 12.17
CA SER A 41 -10.96 -22.15 10.75
C SER A 41 -9.70 -22.82 10.18
N PRO A 42 -9.81 -23.73 9.19
CA PRO A 42 -8.69 -24.54 8.72
C PRO A 42 -7.48 -23.72 8.24
N ARG A 43 -6.25 -24.17 8.60
CA ARG A 43 -4.97 -23.53 8.19
C ARG A 43 -4.79 -22.10 8.73
N GLY A 44 -5.18 -21.86 9.99
CA GLY A 44 -5.09 -20.55 10.65
C GLY A 44 -3.69 -19.95 10.69
N ASP A 45 -2.67 -20.80 10.82
CA ASP A 45 -1.24 -20.48 10.75
C ASP A 45 -0.83 -19.88 9.39
N ILE A 46 -1.19 -20.54 8.29
CA ILE A 46 -0.89 -20.08 6.91
C ILE A 46 -1.63 -18.77 6.64
N ARG A 47 -2.92 -18.66 7.01
CA ARG A 47 -3.68 -17.42 6.85
C ARG A 47 -3.05 -16.27 7.64
N ALA A 48 -2.61 -16.52 8.87
CA ALA A 48 -1.92 -15.53 9.69
C ALA A 48 -0.57 -15.11 9.09
N ALA A 49 0.21 -16.06 8.57
CA ALA A 49 1.46 -15.78 7.88
C ALA A 49 1.22 -14.92 6.62
N ASN A 50 0.23 -15.25 5.81
CA ASN A 50 -0.14 -14.50 4.61
C ASN A 50 -0.59 -13.09 4.95
N ALA A 51 -1.44 -12.92 5.97
CA ALA A 51 -1.89 -11.60 6.41
C ALA A 51 -0.72 -10.73 6.93
N ARG A 52 0.22 -11.31 7.70
CA ARG A 52 1.45 -10.60 8.11
C ARG A 52 2.34 -10.24 6.91
N ALA A 53 2.46 -11.12 5.92
CA ALA A 53 3.19 -10.84 4.69
C ALA A 53 2.54 -9.68 3.90
N ALA A 54 1.22 -9.68 3.75
CA ALA A 54 0.47 -8.60 3.13
C ALA A 54 0.69 -7.25 3.84
N ALA A 55 0.65 -7.23 5.17
CA ALA A 55 0.97 -6.02 5.94
C ALA A 55 2.38 -5.48 5.63
N ARG A 56 3.38 -6.37 5.53
CA ARG A 56 4.76 -5.99 5.17
C ARG A 56 4.84 -5.44 3.74
N ILE A 57 4.13 -6.05 2.80
CA ILE A 57 4.10 -5.62 1.39
C ILE A 57 3.52 -4.21 1.29
N VAL A 58 2.37 -3.94 1.92
CA VAL A 58 1.73 -2.62 1.88
C VAL A 58 2.66 -1.53 2.44
N ILE A 59 3.32 -1.78 3.58
CA ILE A 59 4.27 -0.82 4.15
C ILE A 59 5.48 -0.60 3.24
N ARG A 60 6.02 -1.66 2.63
CA ARG A 60 7.14 -1.54 1.67
C ARG A 60 6.73 -0.74 0.45
N GLN A 61 5.52 -0.95 -0.08
CA GLN A 61 5.01 -0.21 -1.21
C GLN A 61 4.84 1.26 -0.88
N ALA A 62 4.23 1.59 0.25
CA ALA A 62 4.07 2.98 0.69
C ALA A 62 5.41 3.72 0.87
N LYS A 63 6.44 3.03 1.36
CA LYS A 63 7.80 3.59 1.44
C LYS A 63 8.39 3.87 0.05
N ARG A 64 8.22 2.94 -0.89
CA ARG A 64 8.65 3.13 -2.28
C ARG A 64 7.91 4.32 -2.91
N ASP A 65 6.60 4.40 -2.73
CA ASP A 65 5.79 5.49 -3.29
C ASP A 65 6.21 6.84 -2.71
N ALA A 66 6.49 6.91 -1.41
CA ALA A 66 7.01 8.13 -0.77
C ALA A 66 8.37 8.55 -1.34
N LEU A 67 9.28 7.59 -1.59
CA LEU A 67 10.58 7.86 -2.21
C LEU A 67 10.40 8.37 -3.65
N VAL A 68 9.57 7.71 -4.45
CA VAL A 68 9.30 8.10 -5.84
C VAL A 68 8.70 9.51 -5.88
N ASN A 69 7.70 9.81 -5.04
CA ASN A 69 7.11 11.15 -4.98
C ASN A 69 8.16 12.21 -4.65
N ARG A 70 9.07 11.94 -3.70
CA ARG A 70 10.17 12.86 -3.38
C ARG A 70 11.09 13.09 -4.58
N LEU A 71 11.54 12.03 -5.25
CA LEU A 71 12.41 12.14 -6.41
C LEU A 71 11.75 12.93 -7.56
N VAL A 72 10.44 12.75 -7.76
CA VAL A 72 9.68 13.52 -8.75
C VAL A 72 9.62 14.99 -8.35
N THR A 73 9.30 15.31 -7.09
CA THR A 73 9.29 16.70 -6.61
C THR A 73 10.66 17.35 -6.77
N ASP A 74 11.74 16.66 -6.39
CA ASP A 74 13.11 17.17 -6.51
C ASP A 74 13.47 17.43 -7.99
N ALA A 75 13.11 16.53 -8.90
CA ALA A 75 13.38 16.68 -10.33
C ALA A 75 12.60 17.85 -10.97
N LEU A 76 11.34 18.05 -10.56
CA LEU A 76 10.54 19.19 -11.01
C LEU A 76 11.15 20.51 -10.51
N ALA A 77 11.58 20.57 -9.25
CA ALA A 77 12.21 21.76 -8.68
C ALA A 77 13.57 22.11 -9.31
N MET A 78 14.26 21.16 -9.95
CA MET A 78 15.49 21.41 -10.70
C MET A 78 15.25 21.87 -12.15
N SER A 79 14.02 21.75 -12.64
CA SER A 79 13.65 22.06 -14.03
C SER A 79 13.00 23.45 -14.18
N ASP A 80 12.73 24.12 -13.07
CA ASP A 80 12.25 25.52 -12.95
C ASP A 80 13.42 26.49 -12.72
#